data_AF-A0A833CJB3-F1
#
_entry.id   AF-A0A833CJB3-F1
#
_cell.length_a   1.000
_cell.length_b   1.000
_cell.length_c   1.000
_cell.angle_alpha   90.00
_cell.angle_beta   90.00
_cell.angle_gamma   90.00
#
_symmetry.space_group_name_H-M   'P 1'
#
loop_
_entity.id
_entity.type
_entity.pdbx_description
1 polymer ?
#
loop_
_entity_poly.entity_id
_entity_poly.type
_entity_poly.pdbx_seq_one_letter_code
_entity_poly.pdbx_strand_id
1 'polypeptide(L)' 'MTTKLEPRVFLTSLFDAAVAAADPELVIRANLPAKPKGRTIVIGAGKGSAQMAAAFE' A
#
# COMPACT_ATOMS: atom_id res chain seq x y z
N MET A 1 -8.11 32.52 16.32
CA MET A 1 -6.72 32.07 16.05
C MET A 1 -6.70 31.48 14.65
N THR A 2 -6.27 32.25 13.66
CA THR A 2 -6.19 31.78 12.27
C THR A 2 -4.90 30.99 12.15
N THR A 3 -4.97 29.67 12.26
CA THR A 3 -3.85 28.79 11.92
C THR A 3 -3.57 28.99 10.44
N LYS A 4 -2.46 29.66 10.13
CA LYS A 4 -1.97 29.82 8.77
C LYS A 4 -1.71 28.40 8.25
N LEU A 5 -2.52 27.92 7.30
CA LEU A 5 -2.23 26.66 6.64
C LEU A 5 -0.87 26.82 5.97
N GLU A 6 0.10 26.01 6.36
CA GLU A 6 1.37 25.90 5.65
C GLU A 6 1.12 25.04 4.40
N PRO A 7 0.94 25.64 3.20
CA PRO A 7 0.35 24.92 2.08
C PRO A 7 1.20 23.74 1.64
N ARG A 8 2.53 23.87 1.76
CA ARG A 8 3.46 22.77 1.49
C ARG A 8 3.21 21.58 2.40
N VAL A 9 3.11 21.80 3.72
CA VAL A 9 2.89 20.72 4.69
C VAL A 9 1.56 20.03 4.44
N PHE A 10 0.51 20.81 4.20
CA PHE A 10 -0.81 20.27 3.89
C PHE A 10 -0.80 19.44 2.60
N LEU A 11 -0.25 19.96 1.50
CA LEU A 11 -0.20 19.24 0.22
C LEU A 11 0.70 18.00 0.27
N THR A 12 1.83 18.06 0.98
CA THR A 12 2.68 16.89 1.21
C THR A 12 1.91 15.81 1.97
N SER A 13 1.15 16.17 3.01
CA SER A 13 0.35 15.18 3.74
C SER A 13 -0.73 14.50 2.88
N LEU A 14 -1.32 15.22 1.92
CA LEU A 14 -2.26 14.64 0.97
C LEU A 14 -1.57 13.70 -0.02
N PHE A 15 -0.36 14.04 -0.47
CA PHE A 15 0.44 13.18 -1.33
C PHE A 15 0.85 11.91 -0.59
N ASP A 16 1.35 12.02 0.64
CA ASP A 16 1.74 10.87 1.46
C ASP A 16 0.55 9.93 1.69
N ALA A 17 -0.64 10.49 1.97
CA ALA A 17 -1.87 9.71 2.09
C ALA A 17 -2.24 8.99 0.78
N ALA A 18 -2.08 9.63 -0.38
CA ALA A 18 -2.35 9.01 -1.67
C ALA A 18 -1.34 7.90 -2.00
N VAL A 19 -0.06 8.10 -1.67
CA VAL A 19 0.98 7.07 -1.83
C VAL A 19 0.69 5.88 -0.93
N ALA A 20 0.36 6.12 0.35
CA ALA A 20 0.00 5.06 1.29
C ALA A 20 -1.24 4.27 0.83
N ALA A 21 -2.24 4.95 0.26
CA ALA A 21 -3.41 4.30 -0.32
C ALA A 21 -3.10 3.46 -1.57
N ALA A 22 -1.96 3.70 -2.23
CA ALA A 22 -1.48 2.91 -3.36
C ALA A 22 -0.36 1.92 -2.96
N ASP A 23 0.07 1.90 -1.70
CA ASP A 23 1.11 1.01 -1.22
C ASP A 23 0.59 -0.44 -1.23
N PRO A 24 1.20 -1.33 -2.03
CA PRO A 24 0.76 -2.70 -2.11
C PRO A 24 0.81 -3.44 -0.78
N GLU A 25 1.75 -3.10 0.12
CA GLU A 25 1.86 -3.77 1.42
C GLU A 25 0.64 -3.50 2.30
N LEU A 26 0.11 -2.26 2.26
CA LEU A 26 -1.06 -1.86 3.03
C LEU A 26 -2.36 -2.38 2.40
N VAL A 27 -2.47 -2.26 1.08
CA VAL A 27 -3.73 -2.57 0.37
C VAL A 27 -3.93 -4.06 0.18
N ILE A 28 -2.89 -4.81 -0.17
CA ILE A 28 -3.03 -6.24 -0.48
C ILE A 28 -3.46 -7.00 0.76
N ARG A 29 -2.77 -6.84 1.90
CA ARG A 29 -3.10 -7.56 3.14
C ARG A 29 -4.55 -7.41 3.57
N ALA A 30 -5.12 -6.20 3.44
CA ALA A 30 -6.50 -5.91 3.80
C ALA A 30 -7.54 -6.57 2.87
N ASN A 31 -7.14 -6.92 1.64
CA ASN A 31 -8.02 -7.48 0.61
C ASN A 31 -7.70 -8.95 0.27
N LEU A 32 -6.79 -9.58 1.02
CA LEU A 32 -6.47 -10.99 0.79
C LEU A 32 -7.65 -11.88 1.16
N PRO A 33 -7.92 -12.94 0.36
CA PRO A 33 -8.85 -13.98 0.79
C PRO A 33 -8.28 -14.72 2.01
N ALA A 34 -9.14 -15.48 2.68
CA ALA A 34 -8.69 -16.41 3.71
C ALA A 34 -7.61 -17.35 3.15
N LYS A 35 -6.62 -17.69 3.98
CA LYS A 35 -5.48 -18.52 3.56
C LYS A 35 -5.97 -19.86 2.98
N PRO A 36 -5.64 -20.17 1.71
CA PRO A 36 -6.08 -21.43 1.10
C PRO A 36 -5.38 -22.62 1.74
N LYS A 37 -6.05 -23.79 1.72
CA LYS A 37 -5.45 -25.03 2.22
C LYS A 37 -4.32 -25.49 1.28
N GLY A 38 -3.23 -25.99 1.86
CA GLY A 38 -2.09 -26.52 1.11
C GLY A 38 -1.05 -25.46 0.75
N ARG A 39 -0.45 -25.58 -0.44
CA ARG A 39 0.64 -24.71 -0.89
C ARG A 39 0.10 -23.53 -1.70
N THR A 40 0.47 -22.31 -1.29
CA THR A 40 0.19 -21.09 -2.06
C THR A 40 1.34 -20.84 -3.03
N ILE A 41 1.02 -20.59 -4.30
CA ILE A 41 1.98 -20.20 -5.34
C ILE A 41 1.66 -18.77 -5.77
N VAL A 42 2.63 -17.87 -5.66
CA VAL A 42 2.51 -16.47 -6.08
C VAL A 42 3.29 -16.27 -7.38
N ILE A 43 2.63 -15.76 -8.42
CA ILE A 43 3.25 -15.47 -9.71
C ILE A 43 3.31 -13.96 -9.88
N GLY A 44 4.51 -13.41 -9.79
CA GLY A 44 4.78 -11.99 -9.95
C GLY A 44 5.20 -11.65 -11.38
N ALA A 45 4.66 -10.59 -11.96
CA ALA A 45 5.13 -10.02 -13.23
C ALA A 45 5.25 -8.50 -13.13
N GLY A 46 6.42 -7.97 -13.51
CA GLY A 46 6.71 -6.53 -13.49
C GLY A 46 7.53 -6.04 -12.29
N LYS A 47 7.82 -4.74 -12.28
CA LYS A 47 8.83 -4.11 -11.40
C LYS A 47 8.49 -4.17 -9.90
N GLY A 48 7.21 -4.10 -9.55
CA GLY A 48 6.74 -4.17 -8.16
C GLY A 48 6.39 -5.57 -7.67
N SER A 49 6.61 -6.60 -8.49
CA SER A 49 6.06 -7.93 -8.25
C SER A 49 6.62 -8.61 -6.99
N ALA A 50 7.89 -8.39 -6.66
CA ALA A 50 8.50 -8.91 -5.44
C ALA A 50 7.87 -8.29 -4.17
N GLN A 51 7.66 -6.97 -4.15
CA GLN A 51 7.04 -6.27 -3.02
C GLN A 51 5.57 -6.68 -2.85
N MET A 52 4.84 -6.84 -3.95
CA MET A 52 3.47 -7.35 -3.92
C MET A 52 3.40 -8.80 -3.41
N ALA A 53 4.36 -9.64 -3.78
CA ALA A 53 4.43 -11.02 -3.30
C ALA A 53 4.73 -11.10 -1.79
N ALA A 54 5.57 -10.21 -1.26
CA ALA A 54 5.87 -10.15 0.17
C ALA A 54 4.65 -9.85 1.05
N ALA A 55 3.60 -9.22 0.49
CA ALA A 55 2.35 -9.00 1.22
C ALA A 55 1.58 -10.30 1.55
N PHE A 56 1.96 -11.43 0.94
CA PHE A 56 1.38 -12.76 1.19
C PHE A 56 2.13 -13.58 2.28
N GLU A 57 3.29 -13.08 2.75
CA GLU A 57 4.05 -13.64 3.88
C GLU A 57 3.61 -13.03 5.22
#